data_AF-A0A6N9P754-F1
#
_entry.id   AF-A0A6N9P754-F1
#
_cell.length_a   1.000
_cell.length_b   1.000
_cell.length_c   1.000
_cell.angle_alpha   90.00
_cell.angle_beta   90.00
_cell.angle_gamma   90.00
#
_symmetry.space_group_name_H-M   'P 1'
#
loop_
_entity.id
_entity.type
_entity.pdbx_description
1 polymer ?
#
loop_
_entity_poly.entity_id
_entity_poly.type
_entity_poly.pdbx_seq_one_letter_code
_entity_poly.pdbx_strand_id
1 'polypeptide(L)'
;MIGYLRCRDCGSKMNAADLVAKLCPACLKKRTARLSALQGQYEQAVRDGNADRAAAAAEQVRSYQQAEGVRLRDVADAYRVH
;
A
#
# COMPACT_ATOMS: atom_id res chain seq x y z
N MET A 1 -14.00 -26.82 4.98
CA MET A 1 -13.55 -26.97 3.59
C MET A 1 -12.44 -25.96 3.36
N ILE A 2 -11.20 -26.41 3.15
CA ILE A 2 -10.07 -25.50 2.92
C ILE A 2 -10.11 -25.07 1.46
N GLY A 3 -10.61 -23.87 1.19
CA GLY A 3 -10.62 -23.30 -0.14
C GLY A 3 -9.20 -22.87 -0.52
N TYR A 4 -8.68 -23.38 -1.63
CA TYR A 4 -7.42 -22.88 -2.18
C TYR A 4 -7.71 -21.75 -3.16
N LEU A 5 -7.08 -20.61 -2.94
CA LEU A 5 -7.18 -19.43 -3.79
C LEU A 5 -5.80 -19.07 -4.35
N ARG A 6 -5.79 -18.34 -5.46
CA ARG A 6 -4.56 -17.86 -6.09
C ARG A 6 -4.30 -16.42 -5.65
N CYS A 7 -3.03 -16.14 -5.37
CA CYS A 7 -2.56 -14.77 -5.15
C CYS A 7 -2.82 -13.91 -6.39
N ARG A 8 -3.35 -12.71 -6.20
CA ARG A 8 -3.62 -11.74 -7.28
C ARG A 8 -2.37 -11.32 -8.06
N ASP A 9 -1.21 -11.25 -7.38
CA ASP A 9 0.05 -10.77 -7.97
C ASP A 9 0.86 -11.89 -8.62
N CYS A 10 1.15 -12.95 -7.86
CA CYS A 10 2.10 -13.98 -8.30
C CYS A 10 1.42 -15.28 -8.74
N GLY A 11 0.09 -15.37 -8.63
CA GLY A 11 -0.67 -16.57 -9.02
C GLY A 11 -0.48 -17.79 -8.11
N SER A 12 0.39 -17.71 -7.10
CA SER A 12 0.66 -18.84 -6.19
C SER A 12 -0.62 -19.30 -5.49
N LYS A 13 -0.85 -20.61 -5.51
CA LYS A 13 -2.03 -21.26 -4.94
C LYS A 13 -1.77 -21.56 -3.46
N MET A 14 -2.63 -21.05 -2.57
CA MET A 14 -2.52 -21.26 -1.13
C MET A 14 -3.89 -21.27 -0.48
N ASN A 15 -3.91 -21.60 0.81
CA ASN A 15 -5.14 -21.60 1.58
C ASN A 15 -5.74 -20.20 1.60
N ALA A 16 -7.06 -20.11 1.40
CA ALA A 16 -7.80 -18.86 1.51
C ALA A 16 -7.62 -18.20 2.88
N ALA A 17 -7.41 -18.98 3.94
CA ALA A 17 -7.13 -18.47 5.28
C ALA A 17 -5.78 -17.72 5.38
N ASP A 18 -4.80 -18.08 4.56
CA ASP A 18 -3.47 -17.45 4.54
C ASP A 18 -3.41 -16.23 3.62
N LEU A 19 -4.48 -15.94 2.87
CA LEU A 19 -4.56 -14.79 1.98
C LEU A 19 -5.19 -13.60 2.70
N VAL A 20 -4.45 -12.50 2.74
CA VAL A 20 -4.99 -11.19 3.14
C VAL A 20 -5.19 -10.38 1.87
N ALA A 21 -6.41 -9.87 1.65
CA ALA A 21 -6.76 -9.12 0.43
C ALA A 21 -6.44 -9.87 -0.89
N LYS A 22 -6.58 -11.20 -0.91
CA LYS A 22 -6.19 -12.09 -2.03
C LYS A 22 -4.70 -12.03 -2.40
N LEU A 23 -3.84 -11.58 -1.50
CA LEU A 23 -2.39 -11.57 -1.67
C LEU A 23 -1.73 -12.60 -0.75
N CYS A 24 -0.70 -13.25 -1.27
CA CYS A 24 0.12 -14.13 -0.45
C CYS A 24 1.00 -13.35 0.53
N PRO A 25 1.46 -13.96 1.63
CA PRO A 25 2.31 -13.28 2.61
C PRO A 25 3.57 -12.65 2.00
N ALA A 26 4.15 -13.28 0.97
CA ALA A 26 5.32 -12.74 0.28
C ALA A 26 5.01 -11.48 -0.55
N CYS A 27 3.93 -11.49 -1.33
CA CYS A 27 3.48 -10.33 -2.10
C CYS A 27 3.00 -9.22 -1.18
N LEU A 28 2.30 -9.58 -0.10
CA LEU A 28 1.88 -8.64 0.93
C LEU A 28 3.10 -7.97 1.58
N LYS A 29 4.13 -8.74 1.97
CA LYS A 29 5.36 -8.18 2.58
C LYS A 29 6.09 -7.23 1.65
N LYS A 30 6.25 -7.57 0.36
CA LYS A 30 6.83 -6.66 -0.64
C LYS A 30 6.04 -5.37 -0.79
N ARG A 31 4.71 -5.48 -0.77
CA ARG A 31 3.78 -4.34 -0.85
C ARG A 31 3.84 -3.45 0.39
N THR A 32 3.84 -4.04 1.59
CA THR A 32 4.00 -3.32 2.84
C THR A 32 5.35 -2.61 2.90
N ALA A 33 6.44 -3.26 2.49
CA ALA A 33 7.76 -2.62 2.43
C ALA A 33 7.77 -1.41 1.48
N ARG A 34 7.11 -1.53 0.31
CA ARG A 34 6.98 -0.42 -0.64
C ARG A 34 6.14 0.73 -0.06
N LEU A 35 5.04 0.42 0.62
CA LEU A 35 4.22 1.41 1.31
C LEU A 35 5.00 2.13 2.42
N SER A 36 5.71 1.40 3.27
CA SER A 36 6.54 1.98 4.33
C SER A 36 7.65 2.88 3.76
N ALA A 37 8.26 2.49 2.64
CA ALA A 37 9.24 3.33 1.96
C ALA A 37 8.62 4.64 1.43
N LEU A 38 7.44 4.57 0.80
CA LEU A 38 6.71 5.75 0.33
C LEU A 38 6.27 6.65 1.49
N GLN A 39 5.81 6.07 2.60
CA GLN A 39 5.48 6.82 3.81
C GLN A 39 6.70 7.55 4.38
N GLY A 40 7.84 6.86 4.49
CA GLY A 40 9.08 7.49 4.96
C GLY A 40 9.53 8.64 4.06
N GLN A 41 9.42 8.49 2.74
CA GLN A 41 9.71 9.56 1.79
C GLN A 41 8.77 10.77 1.95
N TYR A 42 7.48 10.52 2.17
CA TYR A 42 6.51 11.57 2.44
C TYR A 42 6.81 12.29 3.76
N GLU A 43 7.01 11.55 4.85
CA GLU A 43 7.34 12.12 6.17
C GLU A 43 8.62 12.95 6.13
N GLN A 44 9.63 12.48 5.40
CA GLN A 44 10.88 13.23 5.21
C GLN A 44 10.67 14.49 4.39
N ALA A 45 9.91 14.43 3.28
CA ALA A 45 9.59 15.60 2.48
C ALA A 45 8.79 16.66 3.27
N VAL A 46 7.88 16.21 4.15
CA VAL A 46 7.14 17.09 5.07
C VAL A 46 8.08 17.72 6.10
N ARG A 47 9.00 16.95 6.70
CA ARG A 47 10.00 17.48 7.64
C ARG A 47 10.95 18.48 7.00
N ASP A 48 11.34 18.24 5.75
CA ASP A 48 12.22 19.12 4.98
C ASP A 48 11.50 20.40 4.49
N GLY A 49 10.20 20.56 4.77
CA GLY A 49 9.41 21.73 4.36
C GLY A 49 9.22 21.84 2.84
N ASN A 50 9.51 20.77 2.09
CA ASN A 50 9.44 20.77 0.64
C ASN A 50 8.04 20.31 0.18
N ALA A 51 7.15 21.29 0.03
CA ALA A 51 5.75 21.07 -0.34
C ALA A 51 5.59 20.31 -1.66
N ASP A 52 6.43 20.56 -2.66
CA ASP A 52 6.39 19.86 -3.95
C ASP A 52 6.73 18.38 -3.82
N ARG A 53 7.76 18.04 -3.03
CA ARG A 53 8.11 16.63 -2.76
C ARG A 53 7.06 15.92 -1.92
N ALA A 54 6.46 16.62 -0.96
CA ALA A 54 5.37 16.09 -0.17
C ALA A 54 4.13 15.81 -1.04
N ALA A 55 3.79 16.72 -1.96
CA ALA A 55 2.70 16.54 -2.90
C ALA A 55 2.94 15.35 -3.85
N ALA A 56 4.14 15.23 -4.42
CA ALA A 56 4.49 14.11 -5.30
C ALA A 56 4.45 12.75 -4.58
N ALA A 57 4.96 12.67 -3.35
CA ALA A 57 4.89 11.46 -2.54
C ALA A 57 3.45 11.12 -2.13
N ALA A 58 2.64 12.13 -1.80
CA ALA A 58 1.24 11.93 -1.47
C ALA A 58 0.39 11.48 -2.67
N GLU A 59 0.71 11.95 -3.87
CA GLU A 59 0.05 11.52 -5.10
C GLU A 59 0.40 10.08 -5.47
N GLN A 60 1.66 9.65 -5.28
CA GLN A 60 2.04 8.25 -5.42
C GLN A 60 1.33 7.35 -4.40
N VAL A 61 1.21 7.82 -3.16
CA VAL A 61 0.42 7.14 -2.13
C VAL A 61 -1.04 7.05 -2.55
N ARG A 62 -1.64 8.14 -3.04
CA ARG A 62 -3.06 8.16 -3.45
C ARG A 62 -3.32 7.24 -4.63
N SER A 63 -2.46 7.25 -5.64
CA SER A 63 -2.52 6.35 -6.80
C SER A 63 -2.42 4.89 -6.36
N TYR A 64 -1.52 4.60 -5.41
CA TYR A 64 -1.41 3.27 -4.82
C TYR A 64 -2.67 2.86 -4.04
N GLN A 65 -3.24 3.77 -3.23
CA GLN A 65 -4.47 3.53 -2.48
C GLN A 65 -5.67 3.25 -3.41
N GLN A 66 -5.82 4.00 -4.50
CA GLN A 66 -6.89 3.79 -5.48
C GLN A 66 -6.73 2.48 -6.25
N ALA A 67 -5.50 2.12 -6.66
CA ALA A 67 -5.24 0.87 -7.36
C ALA A 67 -5.50 -0.36 -6.48
N GLU A 68 -5.38 -0.22 -5.16
CA GLU A 68 -5.42 -1.33 -4.22
C GLU A 68 -6.65 -1.37 -3.30
N GLY A 69 -7.45 -0.30 -3.28
CA GLY A 69 -8.60 -0.17 -2.37
C GLY A 69 -8.20 -0.15 -0.89
N VAL A 70 -6.99 0.34 -0.58
CA VAL A 70 -6.44 0.37 0.80
C VAL A 70 -6.30 1.80 1.28
N ARG A 71 -6.43 2.02 2.59
CA ARG A 71 -6.28 3.34 3.23
C ARG A 71 -5.07 3.35 4.17
N LEU A 72 -4.24 4.38 4.07
CA LEU A 72 -3.23 4.66 5.11
C LEU A 72 -3.86 5.40 6.28
N ARG A 73 -3.37 5.09 7.50
CA ARG A 73 -3.96 5.59 8.75
C ARG A 73 -3.67 7.08 9.02
N ASP A 74 -2.52 7.57 8.56
CA ASP A 74 -1.96 8.88 8.95
C ASP A 74 -1.58 9.77 7.75
N VAL A 75 -2.40 9.77 6.70
CA VAL A 75 -2.22 10.70 5.57
C VAL A 75 -3.04 11.96 5.80
N ALA A 76 -2.45 13.13 5.52
CA ALA A 76 -3.15 14.42 5.62
C ALA A 76 -4.46 14.41 4.82
N ASP A 77 -5.50 15.06 5.36
CA ASP A 77 -6.88 14.94 4.88
C ASP A 77 -7.03 15.25 3.38
N ALA A 78 -6.23 16.21 2.89
CA ALA A 78 -6.14 16.57 1.47
C ALA A 78 -5.79 15.40 0.54
N TYR A 79 -5.22 14.29 1.04
CA TYR A 79 -4.83 13.12 0.26
C TYR A 79 -5.50 11.82 0.69
N ARG A 80 -6.54 11.90 1.53
CA ARG A 80 -7.41 10.74 1.79
C ARG A 80 -8.25 10.43 0.56
N VAL A 81 -8.26 9.16 0.16
CA VAL A 81 -9.22 8.65 -0.83
C VAL A 81 -10.55 8.42 -0.10
N HIS A 82 -11.63 9.01 -0.61
CA HIS A 82 -13.02 8.84 -0.14
C HIS A 82 -13.64 7.55 -0.67
#